data_AF-A0AAU5FXF1-F1
#
_entry.id   AF-A0AAU5FXF1-F1
#
_cell.length_a   1.000
_cell.length_b   1.000
_cell.length_c   1.000
_cell.angle_alpha   90.00
_cell.angle_beta   90.00
_cell.angle_gamma   90.00
#
_symmetry.space_group_name_H-M   'P 1'
#
loop_
_entity.id
_entity.type
_entity.pdbx_description
1 polymer ?
#
loop_
_entity_poly.entity_id
_entity_poly.type
_entity_poly.pdbx_seq_one_letter_code
_entity_poly.pdbx_strand_id
1 'polypeptide(L)'
;MDARDDEGEDGVSAYRTIRVTTPDSPVAELADVEAWKARKKYPSMVFAGGPVFGVARERESGGWELHPHFAGLAPQDARDGLGAHFRQLAQAAAEEGDDEARTVYLAAGERLDWEPLDELTVRGERYRVVRAERFVRMGPDGPEPPRATDPDPGRSDAARTSYDPAGGLVVDPLDPSAPARTGRVSEGVLRAELLTALRKNGSVPSDVRHDSRKAARTHPGGVLLPATFMTAEREGGRWQPDPAGTAATPQAARDGLAMHLRVMVPWQTDLDADECEVYLRAADRIDTEHCDELDVAGRHFRVVRVERLLRIGPDGPEGPRPSDPDPIPPVMVHEQQIGEQGVPVDEEEDEEPDERMEKFMELFDEGRRRRAALQRGRP
;
A
#
# COMPACT_ATOMS: atom_id res chain seq x y z
N MET A 1 -15.30 -29.15 -14.27
CA MET A 1 -14.68 -28.72 -15.53
C MET A 1 -13.19 -28.80 -15.28
N ASP A 2 -12.51 -29.75 -15.95
CA ASP A 2 -11.15 -30.18 -15.61
C ASP A 2 -10.14 -29.04 -15.62
N ALA A 3 -9.45 -28.86 -14.50
CA ALA A 3 -8.25 -28.05 -14.39
C ALA A 3 -7.15 -28.72 -15.21
N ARG A 4 -6.85 -28.17 -16.39
CA ARG A 4 -5.64 -28.53 -17.13
C ARG A 4 -4.46 -27.91 -16.39
N ASP A 5 -3.81 -28.71 -15.56
CA ASP A 5 -2.43 -28.48 -15.13
C ASP A 5 -1.56 -28.56 -16.38
N ASP A 6 -1.31 -27.41 -17.03
CA ASP A 6 -0.36 -27.31 -18.14
C ASP A 6 1.04 -27.14 -17.54
N GLU A 7 1.74 -28.27 -17.48
CA GLU A 7 3.13 -28.38 -17.05
C GLU A 7 4.03 -27.53 -17.95
N GLY A 8 4.82 -26.60 -17.37
CA GLY A 8 5.88 -25.92 -18.12
C GLY A 8 6.90 -26.93 -18.68
N GLU A 9 7.81 -26.50 -19.58
CA GLU A 9 8.80 -27.37 -20.27
C GLU A 9 9.60 -28.33 -19.36
N ASP A 10 9.62 -28.11 -18.04
CA ASP A 10 10.27 -28.94 -17.01
C ASP A 10 9.31 -29.64 -16.00
N GLY A 11 8.00 -29.71 -16.26
CA GLY A 11 7.04 -30.33 -15.32
C GLY A 11 6.66 -29.46 -14.11
N VAL A 12 7.17 -28.22 -14.04
CA VAL A 12 6.93 -27.28 -12.94
C VAL A 12 5.82 -26.30 -13.34
N SER A 13 4.80 -26.16 -12.50
CA SER A 13 3.69 -25.25 -12.78
C SER A 13 4.15 -23.79 -12.91
N ALA A 14 3.53 -23.05 -13.82
CA ALA A 14 3.96 -21.72 -14.25
C ALA A 14 4.07 -20.70 -13.10
N TYR A 15 3.16 -20.77 -12.11
CA TYR A 15 3.19 -19.89 -10.93
C TYR A 15 4.39 -20.13 -9.99
N ARG A 16 5.09 -21.28 -10.12
CA ARG A 16 6.30 -21.60 -9.35
C ARG A 16 7.60 -21.23 -10.06
N THR A 17 7.51 -20.70 -11.28
CA THR A 17 8.69 -20.38 -12.09
C THR A 17 9.07 -18.90 -11.94
N ILE A 18 10.36 -18.64 -11.71
CA ILE A 18 10.93 -17.28 -11.75
C ILE A 18 11.64 -17.14 -13.09
N ARG A 19 11.10 -16.29 -13.98
CA ARG A 19 11.71 -15.99 -15.27
C ARG A 19 12.55 -14.74 -15.15
N VAL A 20 13.74 -14.79 -15.74
CA VAL A 20 14.71 -13.70 -15.70
C VAL A 20 15.06 -13.28 -17.12
N THR A 21 15.00 -11.98 -17.39
CA THR A 21 15.41 -11.39 -18.67
C THR A 21 16.52 -10.37 -18.50
N THR A 22 17.18 -10.05 -19.61
CA THR A 22 18.12 -8.92 -19.67
C THR A 22 17.36 -7.60 -19.59
N PRO A 23 17.91 -6.58 -18.90
CA PRO A 23 17.33 -5.25 -18.91
C PRO A 23 17.14 -4.72 -20.35
N ASP A 24 16.05 -4.01 -20.57
CA ASP A 24 15.61 -3.48 -21.86
C ASP A 24 15.88 -1.98 -22.03
N SER A 25 16.42 -1.30 -21.00
CA SER A 25 16.79 0.11 -21.04
C SER A 25 17.97 0.45 -20.12
N PRO A 26 18.68 1.58 -20.35
CA PRO A 26 19.77 2.01 -19.47
C PRO A 26 19.34 2.28 -18.02
N VAL A 27 18.11 2.79 -17.81
CA VAL A 27 17.56 2.99 -16.46
C VAL A 27 17.32 1.63 -15.78
N ALA A 28 16.84 0.66 -16.56
CA ALA A 28 16.61 -0.70 -16.10
C ALA A 28 17.93 -1.41 -15.70
N GLU A 29 19.02 -1.21 -16.46
CA GLU A 29 20.35 -1.71 -16.12
C GLU A 29 20.88 -1.08 -14.83
N LEU A 30 20.78 0.25 -14.71
CA LEU A 30 21.23 0.95 -13.51
C LEU A 30 20.48 0.46 -12.27
N ALA A 31 19.16 0.31 -12.37
CA ALA A 31 18.32 -0.17 -11.28
C ALA A 31 18.70 -1.60 -10.84
N ASP A 32 19.09 -2.49 -11.76
CA ASP A 32 19.60 -3.83 -11.42
C ASP A 32 20.94 -3.76 -10.66
N VAL A 33 21.86 -2.89 -11.10
CA VAL A 33 23.13 -2.65 -10.41
C VAL A 33 22.91 -2.06 -9.01
N GLU A 34 22.00 -1.09 -8.87
CA GLU A 34 21.63 -0.52 -7.57
C GLU A 34 21.00 -1.55 -6.64
N ALA A 35 20.11 -2.41 -7.15
CA ALA A 35 19.53 -3.50 -6.37
C ALA A 35 20.60 -4.48 -5.86
N TRP A 36 21.61 -4.80 -6.66
CA TRP A 36 22.76 -5.62 -6.23
C TRP A 36 23.62 -4.96 -5.17
N LYS A 37 23.89 -3.65 -5.29
CA LYS A 37 24.62 -2.88 -4.28
C LYS A 37 23.82 -2.80 -2.97
N ALA A 38 22.53 -2.52 -3.08
CA ALA A 38 21.61 -2.47 -1.95
C ALA A 38 21.57 -3.80 -1.20
N ARG A 39 21.50 -4.94 -1.90
CA ARG A 39 21.55 -6.27 -1.28
C ARG A 39 22.81 -6.50 -0.43
N LYS A 40 23.96 -5.95 -0.83
CA LYS A 40 25.21 -6.03 -0.05
C LYS A 40 25.20 -5.10 1.17
N LYS A 41 24.71 -3.87 0.99
CA LYS A 41 24.68 -2.85 2.06
C LYS A 41 23.59 -3.13 3.11
N TYR A 42 22.46 -3.69 2.67
CA TYR A 42 21.27 -4.01 3.46
C TYR A 42 20.92 -5.51 3.30
N PRO A 43 21.72 -6.41 3.91
CA PRO A 43 21.64 -7.85 3.66
C PRO A 43 20.44 -8.53 4.32
N SER A 44 19.84 -7.92 5.34
CA SER A 44 18.74 -8.54 6.08
C SER A 44 17.39 -8.12 5.51
N MET A 45 16.48 -9.09 5.35
CA MET A 45 15.08 -8.81 5.05
C MET A 45 14.24 -8.93 6.31
N VAL A 46 13.46 -7.91 6.62
CA VAL A 46 12.47 -7.93 7.70
C VAL A 46 11.09 -7.60 7.17
N PHE A 47 10.06 -8.14 7.80
CA PHE A 47 8.70 -7.75 7.50
C PHE A 47 8.43 -6.33 8.01
N ALA A 48 7.77 -5.52 7.20
CA ALA A 48 7.47 -4.13 7.50
C ALA A 48 6.01 -3.99 7.93
N GLY A 49 5.76 -4.21 9.22
CA GLY A 49 4.41 -4.15 9.79
C GLY A 49 3.48 -5.26 9.27
N GLY A 50 2.20 -4.90 9.12
CA GLY A 50 1.12 -5.73 8.57
C GLY A 50 1.10 -5.78 7.04
N PRO A 51 0.31 -6.69 6.44
CA PRO A 51 0.10 -6.71 5.00
C PRO A 51 -0.59 -5.44 4.49
N VAL A 52 -0.66 -5.31 3.18
CA VAL A 52 -1.55 -4.36 2.51
C VAL A 52 -2.53 -5.08 1.61
N PHE A 53 -3.69 -4.47 1.42
CA PHE A 53 -4.81 -5.00 0.66
C PHE A 53 -5.16 -4.10 -0.51
N GLY A 54 -5.68 -4.72 -1.56
CA GLY A 54 -6.23 -4.07 -2.73
C GLY A 54 -7.22 -5.00 -3.42
N VAL A 55 -7.65 -4.62 -4.62
CA VAL A 55 -8.57 -5.42 -5.43
C VAL A 55 -7.88 -5.88 -6.69
N ALA A 56 -8.14 -7.13 -7.09
CA ALA A 56 -7.78 -7.64 -8.40
C ALA A 56 -9.03 -8.06 -9.16
N ARG A 57 -9.06 -7.74 -10.46
CA ARG A 57 -10.11 -8.15 -11.40
C ARG A 57 -9.58 -9.23 -12.33
N GLU A 58 -10.29 -10.33 -12.44
CA GLU A 58 -9.99 -11.39 -13.41
C GLU A 58 -10.27 -10.90 -14.83
N ARG A 59 -9.30 -11.08 -15.73
CA ARG A 59 -9.43 -10.69 -17.14
C ARG A 59 -9.96 -11.87 -17.96
N GLU A 60 -10.77 -11.59 -18.97
CA GLU A 60 -11.24 -12.61 -19.93
C GLU A 60 -10.09 -13.37 -20.62
N SER A 61 -8.98 -12.67 -20.88
CA SER A 61 -7.77 -13.25 -21.49
C SER A 61 -6.97 -14.16 -20.55
N GLY A 62 -7.37 -14.28 -19.29
CA GLY A 62 -6.57 -14.85 -18.22
C GLY A 62 -5.79 -13.80 -17.44
N GLY A 63 -5.43 -14.16 -16.21
CA GLY A 63 -4.71 -13.30 -15.28
C GLY A 63 -5.60 -12.34 -14.50
N TRP A 64 -4.97 -11.61 -13.59
CA TRP A 64 -5.62 -10.72 -12.62
C TRP A 64 -5.05 -9.31 -12.73
N GLU A 65 -5.87 -8.33 -13.07
CA GLU A 65 -5.48 -6.92 -13.14
C GLU A 65 -5.69 -6.24 -11.78
N LEU A 66 -4.65 -5.59 -11.25
CA LEU A 66 -4.75 -4.89 -9.97
C LEU A 66 -5.42 -3.52 -10.13
N HIS A 67 -6.32 -3.18 -9.21
CA HIS A 67 -6.92 -1.85 -9.16
C HIS A 67 -5.92 -0.77 -8.72
N PRO A 68 -6.16 0.52 -9.06
CA PRO A 68 -5.26 1.63 -8.74
C PRO A 68 -5.00 1.92 -7.25
N HIS A 69 -5.76 1.30 -6.34
CA HIS A 69 -5.62 1.47 -4.89
C HIS A 69 -5.20 0.14 -4.24
N PHE A 70 -3.91 0.02 -3.92
CA PHE A 70 -3.30 -1.15 -3.28
C PHE A 70 -2.49 -0.74 -2.02
N ALA A 71 -3.17 -0.06 -1.10
CA ALA A 71 -2.54 0.45 0.12
C ALA A 71 -3.42 0.28 1.36
N GLY A 72 -4.54 -0.45 1.27
CA GLY A 72 -5.42 -0.70 2.41
C GLY A 72 -4.68 -1.44 3.53
N LEU A 73 -4.91 -1.06 4.77
CA LEU A 73 -4.28 -1.66 5.96
C LEU A 73 -5.15 -2.76 6.57
N ALA A 74 -6.43 -2.78 6.23
CA ALA A 74 -7.38 -3.84 6.52
C ALA A 74 -8.05 -4.36 5.24
N PRO A 75 -8.56 -5.61 5.22
CA PRO A 75 -9.38 -6.10 4.12
C PRO A 75 -10.58 -5.19 3.81
N GLN A 76 -11.24 -4.63 4.83
CA GLN A 76 -12.38 -3.73 4.62
C GLN A 76 -12.04 -2.50 3.77
N ASP A 77 -10.82 -1.93 3.87
CA ASP A 77 -10.41 -0.78 3.04
C ASP A 77 -10.49 -1.11 1.53
N ALA A 78 -10.13 -2.34 1.16
CA ALA A 78 -10.20 -2.79 -0.22
C ALA A 78 -11.65 -3.05 -0.68
N ARG A 79 -12.53 -3.51 0.24
CA ARG A 79 -13.95 -3.71 -0.03
C ARG A 79 -14.67 -2.38 -0.22
N ASP A 80 -14.38 -1.39 0.61
CA ASP A 80 -14.94 -0.04 0.48
C ASP A 80 -14.49 0.61 -0.83
N GLY A 81 -13.20 0.44 -1.17
CA GLY A 81 -12.65 0.85 -2.47
C GLY A 81 -13.36 0.18 -3.65
N LEU A 82 -13.70 -1.10 -3.54
CA LEU A 82 -14.46 -1.84 -4.56
C LEU A 82 -15.92 -1.35 -4.65
N GLY A 83 -16.57 -1.07 -3.52
CA GLY A 83 -17.91 -0.50 -3.48
C GLY A 83 -17.96 0.87 -4.16
N ALA A 84 -16.99 1.75 -3.87
CA ALA A 84 -16.83 3.03 -4.55
C ALA A 84 -16.57 2.87 -6.06
N HIS A 85 -15.78 1.88 -6.46
CA HIS A 85 -15.55 1.58 -7.87
C HIS A 85 -16.84 1.16 -8.59
N PHE A 86 -17.67 0.30 -8.00
CA PHE A 86 -18.96 -0.05 -8.59
C PHE A 86 -19.91 1.15 -8.70
N ARG A 87 -19.91 2.07 -7.73
CA ARG A 87 -20.66 3.32 -7.84
C ARG A 87 -20.19 4.18 -9.03
N GLN A 88 -18.89 4.25 -9.29
CA GLN A 88 -18.34 4.92 -10.48
C GLN A 88 -18.77 4.23 -11.79
N LEU A 89 -18.72 2.90 -11.84
CA LEU A 89 -19.19 2.14 -13.02
C LEU A 89 -20.69 2.30 -13.25
N ALA A 90 -21.49 2.36 -12.17
CA ALA A 90 -22.92 2.62 -12.27
C ALA A 90 -23.21 4.01 -12.85
N GLN A 91 -22.44 5.03 -12.45
CA GLN A 91 -22.55 6.37 -13.01
C GLN A 91 -22.21 6.37 -14.50
N ALA A 92 -21.10 5.77 -14.90
CA ALA A 92 -20.71 5.66 -16.31
C ALA A 92 -21.77 4.94 -17.15
N ALA A 93 -22.33 3.84 -16.64
CA ALA A 93 -23.42 3.11 -17.30
C ALA A 93 -24.68 3.99 -17.47
N ALA A 94 -25.00 4.83 -16.49
CA ALA A 94 -26.12 5.76 -16.57
C ALA A 94 -25.90 6.82 -17.67
N GLU A 95 -24.67 7.33 -17.79
CA GLU A 95 -24.27 8.29 -18.83
C GLU A 95 -24.36 7.68 -20.24
N GLU A 96 -24.12 6.37 -20.36
CA GLU A 96 -24.25 5.58 -21.59
C GLU A 96 -25.67 5.09 -21.88
N GLY A 97 -26.60 5.24 -20.93
CA GLY A 97 -27.99 4.78 -21.04
C GLY A 97 -28.19 3.26 -20.83
N ASP A 98 -27.22 2.58 -20.22
CA ASP A 98 -27.32 1.16 -19.83
C ASP A 98 -27.88 1.04 -18.40
N ASP A 99 -29.21 1.16 -18.27
CA ASP A 99 -29.93 1.06 -16.99
C ASP A 99 -29.77 -0.30 -16.31
N GLU A 100 -29.59 -1.38 -17.09
CA GLU A 100 -29.37 -2.72 -16.57
C GLU A 100 -28.02 -2.78 -15.85
N ALA A 101 -26.95 -2.31 -16.51
CA ALA A 101 -25.62 -2.25 -15.93
C ALA A 101 -25.57 -1.36 -14.69
N ARG A 102 -26.18 -0.18 -14.77
CA ARG A 102 -26.30 0.74 -13.62
C ARG A 102 -26.91 0.03 -12.41
N THR A 103 -28.02 -0.67 -12.60
CA THR A 103 -28.72 -1.39 -11.53
C THR A 103 -27.84 -2.49 -10.92
N VAL A 104 -27.17 -3.27 -11.77
CA VAL A 104 -26.28 -4.36 -11.32
C VAL A 104 -25.10 -3.83 -10.51
N TYR A 105 -24.46 -2.73 -10.95
CA TYR A 105 -23.34 -2.14 -10.23
C TYR A 105 -23.76 -1.50 -8.90
N LEU A 106 -24.89 -0.80 -8.84
CA LEU A 106 -25.40 -0.27 -7.57
C LEU A 106 -25.69 -1.37 -6.57
N ALA A 107 -26.33 -2.47 -7.00
CA ALA A 107 -26.58 -3.61 -6.15
C ALA A 107 -25.29 -4.28 -5.65
N ALA A 108 -24.25 -4.34 -6.49
CA ALA A 108 -22.93 -4.85 -6.08
C ALA A 108 -22.27 -3.97 -5.01
N GLY A 109 -22.34 -2.64 -5.16
CA GLY A 109 -21.86 -1.68 -4.15
C GLY A 109 -22.62 -1.81 -2.84
N GLU A 110 -23.96 -1.84 -2.89
CA GLU A 110 -24.81 -2.00 -1.72
C GLU A 110 -24.50 -3.28 -0.94
N ARG A 111 -24.25 -4.39 -1.64
CA ARG A 111 -23.84 -5.63 -0.97
C ARG A 111 -22.54 -5.49 -0.19
N LEU A 112 -21.54 -4.79 -0.73
CA LEU A 112 -20.27 -4.55 -0.03
C LEU A 112 -20.42 -3.60 1.15
N ASP A 113 -21.44 -2.74 1.13
CA ASP A 113 -21.73 -1.84 2.24
C ASP A 113 -22.32 -2.61 3.46
N TRP A 114 -22.84 -3.82 3.27
CA TRP A 114 -23.42 -4.68 4.32
C TRP A 114 -22.62 -5.95 4.63
N GLU A 115 -21.99 -6.55 3.62
CA GLU A 115 -21.34 -7.86 3.70
C GLU A 115 -19.82 -7.73 3.49
N PRO A 116 -18.97 -8.37 4.31
CA PRO A 116 -17.51 -8.38 4.13
C PRO A 116 -17.10 -9.40 3.04
N LEU A 117 -17.50 -9.14 1.78
CA LEU A 117 -17.23 -10.04 0.66
C LEU A 117 -15.82 -9.84 0.10
N ASP A 118 -15.01 -10.90 0.16
CA ASP A 118 -13.65 -10.90 -0.42
C ASP A 118 -13.65 -11.28 -1.91
N GLU A 119 -14.74 -11.82 -2.42
CA GLU A 119 -14.91 -12.15 -3.84
C GLU A 119 -16.32 -11.85 -4.31
N LEU A 120 -16.44 -11.25 -5.50
CA LEU A 120 -17.72 -10.94 -6.11
C LEU A 120 -17.61 -11.12 -7.64
N THR A 121 -18.67 -11.62 -8.26
CA THR A 121 -18.78 -11.63 -9.73
C THR A 121 -19.87 -10.65 -10.15
N VAL A 122 -19.51 -9.67 -10.97
CA VAL A 122 -20.42 -8.62 -11.43
C VAL A 122 -20.30 -8.54 -12.95
N ARG A 123 -21.45 -8.68 -13.65
CA ARG A 123 -21.51 -8.75 -15.13
C ARG A 123 -20.53 -9.74 -15.77
N GLY A 124 -20.24 -10.86 -15.09
CA GLY A 124 -19.34 -11.91 -15.59
C GLY A 124 -17.86 -11.69 -15.27
N GLU A 125 -17.48 -10.56 -14.69
CA GLU A 125 -16.11 -10.28 -14.23
C GLU A 125 -15.99 -10.62 -12.74
N ARG A 126 -14.95 -11.38 -12.37
CA ARG A 126 -14.66 -11.72 -10.98
C ARG A 126 -13.71 -10.71 -10.38
N TYR A 127 -14.08 -10.18 -9.22
CA TYR A 127 -13.29 -9.28 -8.40
C TYR A 127 -12.90 -10.02 -7.12
N ARG A 128 -11.67 -9.82 -6.66
CA ARG A 128 -11.13 -10.41 -5.43
C ARG A 128 -10.36 -9.37 -4.62
N VAL A 129 -10.58 -9.35 -3.31
CA VAL A 129 -9.68 -8.68 -2.35
C VAL A 129 -8.39 -9.49 -2.26
N VAL A 130 -7.27 -8.84 -2.47
CA VAL A 130 -5.95 -9.47 -2.58
C VAL A 130 -4.97 -8.87 -1.59
N ARG A 131 -4.00 -9.68 -1.16
CA ARG A 131 -3.10 -9.39 -0.04
C ARG A 131 -1.63 -9.43 -0.46
N ALA A 132 -0.87 -8.38 -0.16
CA ALA A 132 0.59 -8.38 -0.29
C ALA A 132 1.31 -8.25 1.06
N GLU A 133 2.37 -9.02 1.25
CA GLU A 133 3.31 -8.82 2.37
C GLU A 133 4.24 -7.66 2.05
N ARG A 134 4.56 -6.85 3.07
CA ARG A 134 5.53 -5.76 2.99
C ARG A 134 6.86 -6.16 3.64
N PHE A 135 7.96 -5.77 3.01
CA PHE A 135 9.30 -6.04 3.49
C PHE A 135 10.21 -4.83 3.37
N VAL A 136 11.19 -4.75 4.27
CA VAL A 136 12.23 -3.74 4.25
C VAL A 136 13.58 -4.41 4.33
N ARG A 137 14.52 -3.91 3.53
CA ARG A 137 15.94 -4.25 3.62
C ARG A 137 16.58 -3.49 4.78
N MET A 138 17.32 -4.21 5.61
CA MET A 138 18.01 -3.70 6.80
C MET A 138 19.51 -3.95 6.70
N GLY A 139 20.27 -2.93 7.04
CA GLY A 139 21.73 -2.95 7.15
C GLY A 139 22.19 -2.46 8.52
N PRO A 140 23.51 -2.38 8.75
CA PRO A 140 24.07 -1.90 10.01
C PRO A 140 23.59 -0.49 10.40
N ASP A 141 23.38 0.37 9.40
CA ASP A 141 22.94 1.76 9.58
C ASP A 141 21.40 1.91 9.58
N GLY A 142 20.64 0.81 9.58
CA GLY A 142 19.18 0.80 9.56
C GLY A 142 18.56 0.41 8.22
N PRO A 143 17.30 0.83 7.97
CA PRO A 143 16.56 0.46 6.78
C PRO A 143 17.11 1.13 5.53
N GLU A 144 16.88 0.49 4.38
CA GLU A 144 17.25 0.99 3.06
C GLU A 144 16.45 2.25 2.69
N PRO A 145 17.11 3.38 2.36
CA PRO A 145 16.45 4.58 1.85
C PRO A 145 16.03 4.40 0.37
N PRO A 146 15.27 5.34 -0.20
CA PRO A 146 15.02 5.38 -1.64
C PRO A 146 16.29 5.26 -2.47
N ARG A 147 16.18 4.59 -3.63
CA ARG A 147 17.24 4.48 -4.63
C ARG A 147 17.14 5.65 -5.62
N ALA A 148 18.25 5.96 -6.29
CA ALA A 148 18.27 7.02 -7.29
C ALA A 148 17.39 6.69 -8.51
N THR A 149 17.17 5.40 -8.80
CA THR A 149 16.26 4.95 -9.87
C THR A 149 14.79 4.86 -9.45
N ASP A 150 14.46 5.09 -8.17
CA ASP A 150 13.06 5.09 -7.75
C ASP A 150 12.35 6.35 -8.28
N PRO A 151 11.12 6.25 -8.81
CA PRO A 151 10.40 7.42 -9.32
C PRO A 151 10.08 8.43 -8.21
N ASP A 152 10.74 9.59 -8.27
CA ASP A 152 10.59 10.66 -7.28
C ASP A 152 10.25 12.00 -7.97
N PRO A 153 8.98 12.22 -8.37
CA PRO A 153 8.57 13.46 -9.01
C PRO A 153 8.70 14.59 -7.99
N GLY A 154 9.78 15.39 -8.07
CA GLY A 154 10.14 16.43 -7.10
C GLY A 154 9.18 17.61 -6.95
N ARG A 155 7.95 17.56 -7.50
CA ARG A 155 6.89 18.57 -7.30
C ARG A 155 5.75 17.97 -6.49
N SER A 156 5.44 18.61 -5.36
CA SER A 156 4.49 18.12 -4.36
C SER A 156 3.02 18.21 -4.76
N ASP A 157 2.69 18.87 -5.87
CA ASP A 157 1.30 19.01 -6.34
C ASP A 157 0.80 17.74 -7.03
N ALA A 158 1.67 17.04 -7.78
CA ALA A 158 1.39 15.75 -8.39
C ALA A 158 1.34 14.58 -7.38
N ALA A 159 1.89 14.76 -6.17
CA ALA A 159 1.90 13.73 -5.12
C ALA A 159 0.51 13.52 -4.47
N ARG A 160 -0.41 14.48 -4.58
CA ARG A 160 -1.76 14.37 -4.00
C ARG A 160 -2.70 13.42 -4.78
N THR A 161 -2.30 13.03 -5.99
CA THR A 161 -3.03 12.07 -6.85
C THR A 161 -2.16 10.86 -7.19
N SER A 162 -1.25 10.46 -6.30
CA SER A 162 -0.41 9.30 -6.56
C SER A 162 -1.23 8.01 -6.38
N TYR A 163 -1.84 7.55 -7.47
CA TYR A 163 -2.31 6.18 -7.58
C TYR A 163 -1.17 5.21 -7.24
N ASP A 164 -1.52 4.05 -6.69
CA ASP A 164 -0.52 3.01 -6.44
C ASP A 164 0.12 2.62 -7.77
N PRO A 165 1.46 2.56 -7.87
CA PRO A 165 2.14 2.17 -9.11
C PRO A 165 1.82 0.73 -9.56
N ALA A 166 1.22 -0.09 -8.70
CA ALA A 166 0.70 -1.41 -9.06
C ALA A 166 -0.64 -1.35 -9.81
N GLY A 167 -1.32 -0.21 -9.88
CA GLY A 167 -2.56 -0.04 -10.62
C GLY A 167 -2.41 -0.41 -12.10
N GLY A 168 -3.30 -1.27 -12.60
CA GLY A 168 -3.28 -1.80 -13.96
C GLY A 168 -2.23 -2.90 -14.19
N LEU A 169 -1.44 -3.27 -13.17
CA LEU A 169 -0.50 -4.39 -13.31
C LEU A 169 -1.28 -5.70 -13.48
N VAL A 170 -0.97 -6.42 -14.55
CA VAL A 170 -1.54 -7.74 -14.81
C VAL A 170 -0.67 -8.82 -14.19
N VAL A 171 -1.28 -9.54 -13.26
CA VAL A 171 -0.76 -10.71 -12.56
C VAL A 171 -1.24 -11.96 -13.30
N ASP A 172 -0.44 -12.44 -14.25
CA ASP A 172 -0.72 -13.66 -14.99
C ASP A 172 0.46 -14.64 -14.88
N PRO A 173 0.27 -15.78 -14.19
CA PRO A 173 1.30 -16.82 -14.10
C PRO A 173 1.58 -17.53 -15.43
N LEU A 174 0.61 -17.58 -16.35
CA LEU A 174 0.67 -18.32 -17.60
C LEU A 174 1.26 -17.47 -18.72
N ASP A 175 0.98 -16.18 -18.75
CA ASP A 175 1.53 -15.25 -19.73
C ASP A 175 3.06 -15.07 -19.53
N PRO A 176 3.91 -15.49 -20.50
CA PRO A 176 5.35 -15.31 -20.42
C PRO A 176 5.81 -13.86 -20.62
N SER A 177 4.94 -13.02 -21.17
CA SER A 177 5.18 -11.60 -21.46
C SER A 177 4.69 -10.66 -20.34
N ALA A 178 3.91 -11.19 -19.38
CA ALA A 178 3.40 -10.40 -18.27
C ALA A 178 4.56 -9.80 -17.45
N PRO A 179 4.60 -8.46 -17.25
CA PRO A 179 5.64 -7.79 -16.48
C PRO A 179 5.79 -8.34 -15.07
N ALA A 180 4.70 -8.82 -14.49
CA ALA A 180 4.65 -9.45 -13.17
C ALA A 180 5.49 -10.77 -13.09
N ARG A 181 5.68 -11.47 -14.21
CA ARG A 181 6.38 -12.78 -14.26
C ARG A 181 7.86 -12.63 -14.62
N THR A 182 8.18 -11.61 -15.39
CA THR A 182 9.47 -11.41 -16.04
C THR A 182 10.21 -10.28 -15.34
N GLY A 183 11.20 -10.64 -14.53
CA GLY A 183 12.02 -9.68 -13.80
C GLY A 183 13.49 -9.75 -14.21
N ARG A 184 14.29 -8.80 -13.72
CA ARG A 184 15.75 -8.84 -13.88
C ARG A 184 16.36 -9.88 -12.94
N VAL A 185 17.67 -10.14 -13.08
CA VAL A 185 18.37 -11.12 -12.22
C VAL A 185 18.23 -10.75 -10.74
N SER A 186 18.41 -9.47 -10.39
CA SER A 186 18.28 -9.01 -9.00
C SER A 186 16.85 -9.18 -8.46
N GLU A 187 15.84 -8.89 -9.27
CA GLU A 187 14.42 -9.07 -8.93
C GLU A 187 14.05 -10.54 -8.76
N GLY A 188 14.56 -11.43 -9.62
CA GLY A 188 14.37 -12.87 -9.50
C GLY A 188 14.95 -13.42 -8.18
N VAL A 189 16.15 -12.96 -7.80
CA VAL A 189 16.77 -13.30 -6.51
C VAL A 189 15.96 -12.75 -5.34
N LEU A 190 15.53 -11.48 -5.41
CA LEU A 190 14.69 -10.86 -4.38
C LEU A 190 13.37 -11.63 -4.22
N ARG A 191 12.69 -11.95 -5.32
CA ARG A 191 11.46 -12.74 -5.33
C ARG A 191 11.65 -14.09 -4.65
N ALA A 192 12.75 -14.79 -4.95
CA ALA A 192 13.07 -16.06 -4.29
C ALA A 192 13.31 -15.87 -2.78
N GLU A 193 14.07 -14.85 -2.37
CA GLU A 193 14.29 -14.51 -0.96
C GLU A 193 12.94 -14.27 -0.24
N LEU A 194 12.06 -13.45 -0.82
CA LEU A 194 10.77 -13.10 -0.23
C LEU A 194 9.78 -14.27 -0.19
N LEU A 195 9.75 -15.13 -1.21
CA LEU A 195 8.90 -16.32 -1.21
C LEU A 195 9.26 -17.31 -0.10
N THR A 196 10.53 -17.36 0.29
CA THR A 196 11.03 -18.19 1.40
C THR A 196 10.93 -17.52 2.76
N ALA A 197 10.66 -16.21 2.81
CA ALA A 197 10.54 -15.47 4.05
C ALA A 197 9.28 -15.92 4.82
N LEU A 198 9.48 -16.43 6.03
CA LEU A 198 8.43 -16.84 6.95
C LEU A 198 8.55 -16.10 8.27
N ARG A 199 7.41 -15.80 8.90
CA ARG A 199 7.37 -15.20 10.23
C ARG A 199 8.06 -16.13 11.25
N LYS A 200 9.01 -15.56 12.02
CA LYS A 200 9.79 -16.31 13.02
C LYS A 200 8.89 -16.71 14.20
N ASN A 201 9.27 -17.76 14.92
CA ASN A 201 8.54 -18.12 16.14
C ASN A 201 8.67 -17.00 17.17
N GLY A 202 7.57 -16.62 17.82
CA GLY A 202 7.52 -15.54 18.81
C GLY A 202 7.62 -14.12 18.23
N SER A 203 7.74 -13.93 16.91
CA SER A 203 7.75 -12.58 16.32
C SER A 203 6.36 -12.02 16.03
N VAL A 204 5.35 -12.90 15.97
CA VAL A 204 3.94 -12.60 15.69
C VAL A 204 3.07 -13.62 16.45
N PRO A 205 1.78 -13.34 16.64
CA PRO A 205 0.80 -14.32 17.11
C PRO A 205 0.86 -15.66 16.35
N SER A 206 0.53 -16.76 17.03
CA SER A 206 0.74 -18.12 16.52
C SER A 206 -0.10 -18.47 15.29
N ASP A 207 -1.31 -17.92 15.23
CA ASP A 207 -2.25 -17.95 14.11
C ASP A 207 -1.69 -17.22 12.88
N VAL A 208 -1.16 -15.99 13.03
CA VAL A 208 -0.49 -15.25 11.95
C VAL A 208 0.65 -16.07 11.35
N ARG A 209 1.44 -16.73 12.21
CA ARG A 209 2.52 -17.62 11.77
C ARG A 209 2.01 -18.89 11.10
N HIS A 210 0.90 -19.46 11.60
CA HIS A 210 0.27 -20.63 10.98
C HIS A 210 -0.20 -20.30 9.56
N ASP A 211 -0.90 -19.19 9.40
CA ASP A 211 -1.41 -18.75 8.10
C ASP A 211 -0.27 -18.41 7.13
N SER A 212 0.78 -17.72 7.58
CA SER A 212 1.99 -17.48 6.77
C SER A 212 2.60 -18.77 6.21
N ARG A 213 2.62 -19.85 7.01
CA ARG A 213 3.11 -21.17 6.56
C ARG A 213 2.14 -21.89 5.64
N LYS A 214 0.84 -21.74 5.87
CA LYS A 214 -0.21 -22.29 5.00
C LYS A 214 -0.14 -21.63 3.63
N ALA A 215 -0.05 -20.30 3.60
CA ALA A 215 0.10 -19.50 2.40
C ALA A 215 1.32 -19.90 1.56
N ALA A 216 2.47 -20.17 2.20
CA ALA A 216 3.66 -20.64 1.48
C ALA A 216 3.45 -21.99 0.76
N ARG A 217 2.47 -22.80 1.17
CA ARG A 217 2.12 -24.07 0.51
C ARG A 217 1.00 -23.91 -0.52
N THR A 218 -0.04 -23.13 -0.21
CA THR A 218 -1.21 -22.94 -1.08
C THR A 218 -0.96 -21.92 -2.19
N HIS A 219 -0.13 -20.92 -1.92
CA HIS A 219 0.28 -19.87 -2.84
C HIS A 219 1.83 -19.81 -2.89
N PRO A 220 2.48 -20.85 -3.47
CA PRO A 220 3.93 -20.96 -3.49
C PRO A 220 4.57 -20.03 -4.52
N GLY A 221 3.78 -19.50 -5.45
CA GLY A 221 4.18 -18.43 -6.35
C GLY A 221 4.05 -17.06 -5.71
N GLY A 222 4.53 -16.04 -6.41
CA GLY A 222 4.25 -14.66 -6.05
C GLY A 222 4.78 -13.67 -7.07
N VAL A 223 4.35 -12.42 -6.99
CA VAL A 223 4.74 -11.33 -7.88
C VAL A 223 5.27 -10.19 -7.03
N LEU A 224 6.40 -9.61 -7.46
CA LEU A 224 6.90 -8.38 -6.88
C LEU A 224 6.07 -7.23 -7.43
N LEU A 225 5.43 -6.48 -6.54
CA LEU A 225 4.79 -5.23 -6.91
C LEU A 225 5.84 -4.12 -6.93
N PRO A 226 5.62 -3.01 -7.66
CA PRO A 226 6.49 -1.85 -7.58
C PRO A 226 6.67 -1.42 -6.12
N ALA A 227 7.89 -1.01 -5.79
CA ALA A 227 8.21 -0.59 -4.43
C ALA A 227 7.40 0.65 -4.04
N THR A 228 7.05 0.70 -2.76
CA THR A 228 6.44 1.87 -2.12
C THR A 228 7.40 2.39 -1.06
N PHE A 229 7.03 3.51 -0.43
CA PHE A 229 7.88 4.22 0.51
C PHE A 229 7.11 4.47 1.79
N MET A 230 7.79 4.46 2.92
CA MET A 230 7.17 4.84 4.19
C MET A 230 8.18 5.57 5.04
N THR A 231 7.70 6.22 6.09
CA THR A 231 8.53 6.74 7.16
C THR A 231 8.85 5.64 8.16
N ALA A 232 10.05 5.70 8.76
CA ALA A 232 10.40 4.91 9.93
C ALA A 232 11.09 5.79 10.95
N GLU A 233 10.78 5.59 12.22
CA GLU A 233 11.39 6.29 13.34
C GLU A 233 12.34 5.35 14.09
N ARG A 234 13.50 5.84 14.51
CA ARG A 234 14.41 5.11 15.38
C ARG A 234 14.17 5.48 16.84
N GLU A 235 13.46 4.60 17.54
CA GLU A 235 13.15 4.73 18.97
C GLU A 235 13.81 3.60 19.77
N GLY A 236 14.47 3.93 20.90
CA GLY A 236 15.11 2.91 21.75
C GLY A 236 16.17 2.07 21.01
N GLY A 237 16.81 2.64 19.98
CA GLY A 237 17.79 1.95 19.13
C GLY A 237 17.19 0.97 18.12
N ARG A 238 15.85 0.96 17.96
CA ARG A 238 15.15 0.12 17.00
C ARG A 238 14.38 0.97 16.00
N TRP A 239 14.34 0.51 14.76
CA TRP A 239 13.54 1.14 13.72
C TRP A 239 12.11 0.63 13.79
N GLN A 240 11.17 1.56 13.88
CA GLN A 240 9.74 1.32 13.90
C GLN A 240 9.14 1.90 12.62
N PRO A 241 8.40 1.09 11.82
CA PRO A 241 7.71 1.60 10.65
C PRO A 241 6.56 2.52 11.07
N ASP A 242 6.26 3.50 10.24
CA ASP A 242 5.07 4.33 10.39
C ASP A 242 3.79 3.47 10.27
N PRO A 243 2.85 3.58 11.23
CA PRO A 243 1.59 2.85 11.16
C PRO A 243 0.66 3.34 10.03
N ALA A 244 0.83 4.57 9.51
CA ALA A 244 -0.07 5.19 8.53
C ALA A 244 0.01 4.59 7.11
N GLY A 245 0.85 3.57 6.89
CA GLY A 245 0.91 2.82 5.64
C GLY A 245 2.10 3.18 4.75
N THR A 246 1.93 3.06 3.44
CA THR A 246 2.99 3.33 2.45
C THR A 246 2.51 4.32 1.40
N ALA A 247 3.41 5.21 0.99
CA ALA A 247 3.25 6.14 -0.11
C ALA A 247 3.79 5.58 -1.43
N ALA A 248 3.21 6.00 -2.55
CA ALA A 248 3.61 5.56 -3.89
C ALA A 248 5.01 6.05 -4.31
N THR A 249 5.46 7.19 -3.78
CA THR A 249 6.74 7.83 -4.14
C THR A 249 7.52 8.29 -2.91
N PRO A 250 8.85 8.48 -3.00
CA PRO A 250 9.63 9.05 -1.90
C PRO A 250 9.13 10.44 -1.50
N GLN A 251 8.81 11.31 -2.47
CA GLN A 251 8.22 12.61 -2.20
C GLN A 251 6.91 12.51 -1.42
N ALA A 252 6.02 11.56 -1.75
CA ALA A 252 4.79 11.39 -1.00
C ALA A 252 5.03 10.91 0.45
N ALA A 253 6.07 10.10 0.70
CA ALA A 253 6.48 9.77 2.06
C ALA A 253 7.06 10.97 2.82
N ARG A 254 7.86 11.82 2.14
CA ARG A 254 8.35 13.08 2.71
C ARG A 254 7.21 14.05 3.04
N ASP A 255 6.21 14.16 2.16
CA ASP A 255 5.01 14.95 2.39
C ASP A 255 4.22 14.46 3.61
N GLY A 256 4.07 13.13 3.74
CA GLY A 256 3.49 12.49 4.92
C GLY A 256 4.25 12.82 6.20
N LEU A 257 5.60 12.72 6.18
CA LEU A 257 6.43 13.10 7.32
C LEU A 257 6.29 14.57 7.67
N ALA A 258 6.32 15.46 6.68
CA ALA A 258 6.16 16.89 6.89
C ALA A 258 4.78 17.20 7.50
N MET A 259 3.71 16.53 7.05
CA MET A 259 2.38 16.63 7.65
C MET A 259 2.37 16.11 9.09
N HIS A 260 3.01 14.96 9.35
CA HIS A 260 3.12 14.39 10.69
C HIS A 260 3.80 15.35 11.67
N LEU A 261 4.96 15.89 11.31
CA LEU A 261 5.71 16.80 12.18
C LEU A 261 4.97 18.14 12.38
N ARG A 262 4.34 18.66 11.32
CA ARG A 262 3.70 19.98 11.33
C ARG A 262 2.34 20.00 11.99
N VAL A 263 1.57 18.92 11.87
CA VAL A 263 0.17 18.86 12.28
C VAL A 263 -0.03 17.79 13.33
N MET A 264 0.33 16.54 13.03
CA MET A 264 -0.04 15.42 13.91
C MET A 264 0.69 15.44 15.25
N VAL A 265 1.98 15.76 15.28
CA VAL A 265 2.75 15.84 16.53
C VAL A 265 2.19 16.94 17.44
N PRO A 266 2.06 18.23 17.02
CA PRO A 266 1.44 19.27 17.86
C PRO A 266 -0.02 19.01 18.24
N TRP A 267 -0.76 18.25 17.41
CA TRP A 267 -2.14 17.88 17.72
C TRP A 267 -2.22 16.75 18.76
N GLN A 268 -1.34 15.75 18.69
CA GLN A 268 -1.31 14.58 19.58
C GLN A 268 -0.59 14.84 20.91
N THR A 269 0.24 15.88 20.97
CA THR A 269 1.07 16.19 22.13
C THR A 269 0.86 17.64 22.56
N ASP A 270 0.87 17.87 23.88
CA ASP A 270 0.73 19.21 24.46
C ASP A 270 2.07 19.93 24.45
N LEU A 271 2.53 20.29 23.24
CA LEU A 271 3.76 21.05 23.03
C LEU A 271 3.55 22.53 23.32
N ASP A 272 4.57 23.17 23.86
CA ASP A 272 4.62 24.63 23.90
C ASP A 272 4.97 25.24 22.53
N ALA A 273 4.93 26.57 22.43
CA ALA A 273 5.17 27.28 21.18
C ALA A 273 6.61 27.10 20.65
N ASP A 274 7.61 27.01 21.55
CA ASP A 274 9.00 26.84 21.16
C ASP A 274 9.26 25.42 20.66
N GLU A 275 8.65 24.41 21.29
CA GLU A 275 8.65 23.02 20.86
C GLU A 275 7.94 22.84 19.51
N CYS A 276 6.77 23.46 19.33
CA CYS A 276 6.05 23.45 18.05
C CYS A 276 6.93 24.01 16.92
N GLU A 277 7.59 25.15 17.13
CA GLU A 277 8.44 25.79 16.13
C GLU A 277 9.65 24.90 15.74
N VAL A 278 10.17 24.07 16.65
CA VAL A 278 11.21 23.07 16.31
C VAL A 278 10.71 22.07 15.27
N TYR A 279 9.50 21.54 15.44
CA TYR A 279 8.89 20.62 14.47
C TYR A 279 8.51 21.31 13.17
N LEU A 280 7.99 22.54 13.22
CA LEU A 280 7.67 23.34 12.03
C LEU A 280 8.90 23.56 11.14
N ARG A 281 10.03 23.96 11.72
CA ARG A 281 11.30 24.13 10.99
C ARG A 281 11.79 22.83 10.38
N ALA A 282 11.61 21.71 11.09
CA ALA A 282 12.00 20.40 10.59
C ALA A 282 11.14 19.97 9.39
N ALA A 283 9.83 20.22 9.43
CA ALA A 283 8.93 19.99 8.30
C ALA A 283 9.28 20.87 7.08
N ASP A 284 9.61 22.14 7.30
CA ASP A 284 10.06 23.04 6.23
C ASP A 284 11.38 22.58 5.59
N ARG A 285 12.28 22.03 6.40
CA ARG A 285 13.54 21.47 5.91
C ARG A 285 13.28 20.27 4.99
N ILE A 286 12.36 19.37 5.33
CA ILE A 286 11.96 18.27 4.45
C ILE A 286 11.42 18.80 3.12
N ASP A 287 10.50 19.77 3.17
CA ASP A 287 9.88 20.38 1.99
C ASP A 287 10.91 21.10 1.08
N THR A 288 11.97 21.67 1.65
CA THR A 288 12.95 22.50 0.92
C THR A 288 14.21 21.76 0.49
N GLU A 289 14.71 20.83 1.29
CA GLU A 289 15.97 20.11 1.05
C GLU A 289 15.76 18.69 0.49
N HIS A 290 14.52 18.18 0.43
CA HIS A 290 14.20 16.81 0.01
C HIS A 290 14.99 15.75 0.81
N CYS A 291 15.13 15.96 2.12
CA CYS A 291 15.85 15.05 2.99
C CYS A 291 15.11 13.71 3.16
N ASP A 292 15.84 12.60 3.00
CA ASP A 292 15.36 11.26 3.33
C ASP A 292 15.64 10.87 4.80
N GLU A 293 16.40 11.69 5.53
CA GLU A 293 16.73 11.49 6.94
C GLU A 293 16.64 12.81 7.71
N LEU A 294 16.11 12.75 8.94
CA LEU A 294 15.89 13.92 9.77
C LEU A 294 16.01 13.59 11.25
N ASP A 295 16.79 14.38 11.98
CA ASP A 295 16.79 14.43 13.43
C ASP A 295 16.00 15.65 13.92
N VAL A 296 15.03 15.44 14.80
CA VAL A 296 14.23 16.50 15.41
C VAL A 296 13.82 16.11 16.83
N ALA A 297 14.06 16.99 17.81
CA ALA A 297 13.71 16.78 19.22
C ALA A 297 14.16 15.41 19.79
N GLY A 298 15.35 14.92 19.39
CA GLY A 298 15.89 13.63 19.83
C GLY A 298 15.30 12.39 19.13
N ARG A 299 14.38 12.59 18.18
CA ARG A 299 13.78 11.56 17.32
C ARG A 299 14.51 11.55 15.98
N HIS A 300 14.69 10.36 15.42
CA HIS A 300 15.40 10.17 14.16
C HIS A 300 14.49 9.46 13.16
N PHE A 301 14.18 10.13 12.06
CA PHE A 301 13.30 9.65 11.01
C PHE A 301 14.08 9.34 9.75
N ARG A 302 13.60 8.34 9.00
CA ARG A 302 14.08 8.01 7.66
C ARG A 302 12.93 7.67 6.72
N VAL A 303 13.00 8.11 5.48
CA VAL A 303 12.18 7.58 4.37
C VAL A 303 12.78 6.25 3.95
N VAL A 304 11.95 5.22 3.89
CA VAL A 304 12.33 3.83 3.73
C VAL A 304 11.68 3.24 2.49
N ARG A 305 12.46 2.50 1.71
CA ARG A 305 11.97 1.74 0.56
C ARG A 305 11.37 0.41 1.02
N VAL A 306 10.15 0.13 0.56
CA VAL A 306 9.34 -1.04 0.94
C VAL A 306 9.13 -1.94 -0.28
N GLU A 307 9.59 -3.18 -0.19
CA GLU A 307 9.29 -4.23 -1.17
C GLU A 307 7.93 -4.85 -0.85
N ARG A 308 7.15 -5.17 -1.89
CA ARG A 308 5.83 -5.80 -1.74
C ARG A 308 5.77 -7.09 -2.54
N LEU A 309 5.30 -8.16 -1.90
CA LEU A 309 5.10 -9.47 -2.54
C LEU A 309 3.63 -9.89 -2.44
N LEU A 310 2.96 -10.01 -3.58
CA LEU A 310 1.66 -10.66 -3.72
C LEU A 310 1.88 -12.15 -3.93
N ARG A 311 1.34 -13.03 -3.09
CA ARG A 311 1.45 -14.49 -3.29
C ARG A 311 0.40 -14.99 -4.28
N ILE A 312 0.71 -16.05 -5.02
CA ILE A 312 -0.15 -16.61 -6.05
C ILE A 312 -0.16 -18.14 -5.98
N GLY A 313 -1.35 -18.71 -6.06
CA GLY A 313 -1.61 -20.15 -6.14
C GLY A 313 -2.32 -20.50 -7.46
N PRO A 314 -2.75 -21.76 -7.61
CA PRO A 314 -3.50 -22.22 -8.78
C PRO A 314 -4.75 -21.40 -9.07
N ASP A 315 -5.46 -20.98 -8.01
CA ASP A 315 -6.72 -20.23 -8.11
C ASP A 315 -6.50 -18.69 -8.18
N GLY A 316 -5.27 -18.25 -8.43
CA GLY A 316 -4.91 -16.83 -8.55
C GLY A 316 -4.26 -16.23 -7.30
N PRO A 317 -4.32 -14.89 -7.14
CA PRO A 317 -3.66 -14.17 -6.05
C PRO A 317 -4.29 -14.50 -4.69
N GLU A 318 -3.45 -14.52 -3.66
CA GLU A 318 -3.84 -14.77 -2.28
C GLU A 318 -4.76 -13.66 -1.77
N GLY A 319 -5.92 -14.04 -1.20
CA GLY A 319 -6.83 -13.12 -0.49
C GLY A 319 -6.47 -12.89 0.98
N PRO A 320 -7.34 -12.22 1.75
CA PRO A 320 -7.18 -12.06 3.18
C PRO A 320 -7.04 -13.39 3.92
N ARG A 321 -6.22 -13.40 4.96
CA ARG A 321 -6.06 -14.53 5.87
C ARG A 321 -6.99 -14.37 7.07
N PRO A 322 -7.43 -15.47 7.70
CA PRO A 322 -8.22 -15.40 8.93
C PRO A 322 -7.57 -14.63 10.08
N SER A 323 -6.23 -14.58 10.12
CA SER A 323 -5.46 -13.83 11.13
C SER A 323 -5.16 -12.38 10.76
N ASP A 324 -5.55 -11.91 9.57
CA ASP A 324 -5.36 -10.52 9.21
C ASP A 324 -6.38 -9.65 9.99
N PRO A 325 -5.94 -8.54 10.61
CA PRO A 325 -6.86 -7.65 11.33
C PRO A 325 -7.87 -7.01 10.38
N ASP A 326 -9.15 -7.14 10.70
CA ASP A 326 -10.26 -6.52 9.98
C ASP A 326 -11.22 -5.86 10.99
N PRO A 327 -10.78 -4.80 11.68
CA PRO A 327 -11.51 -4.24 12.82
C PRO A 327 -12.68 -3.35 12.41
N ILE A 328 -12.71 -2.88 11.16
CA ILE A 328 -13.74 -1.99 10.64
C ILE A 328 -14.80 -2.86 9.96
N PRO A 329 -16.07 -2.86 10.44
CA PRO A 329 -17.14 -3.57 9.77
C PRO A 329 -17.56 -2.84 8.47
N PRO A 330 -18.33 -3.49 7.58
CA PRO A 330 -18.93 -2.82 6.42
C PRO A 330 -19.66 -1.53 6.79
N VAL A 331 -19.61 -0.51 5.94
CA VAL A 331 -20.03 0.87 6.27
C VAL A 331 -21.45 0.95 6.85
N MET A 332 -22.43 0.24 6.28
CA MET A 332 -23.80 0.27 6.81
C MET A 332 -23.95 -0.50 8.12
N VAL A 333 -23.15 -1.56 8.31
CA VAL A 333 -23.08 -2.27 9.59
C VAL A 333 -22.46 -1.37 10.65
N HIS A 334 -21.45 -0.59 10.30
CA HIS A 334 -20.82 0.38 11.19
C HIS A 334 -21.82 1.48 11.59
N GLU A 335 -22.50 2.08 10.62
CA GLU A 335 -23.55 3.08 10.86
C GLU A 335 -24.67 2.54 11.75
N GLN A 336 -25.14 1.32 11.50
CA GLN A 336 -26.14 0.67 12.35
C GLN A 336 -25.64 0.50 13.78
N GLN A 337 -24.39 0.04 13.97
CA GLN A 337 -23.81 -0.13 15.31
C GLN A 337 -23.65 1.20 16.06
N ILE A 338 -23.34 2.29 15.36
CA ILE A 338 -23.28 3.65 15.93
C ILE A 338 -24.69 4.10 16.35
N GLY A 339 -25.68 3.94 15.47
CA GLY A 339 -27.07 4.28 15.76
C GLY A 339 -27.66 3.48 16.94
N GLU A 340 -27.30 2.19 17.05
CA GLU A 340 -27.70 1.33 18.19
C GLU A 340 -27.04 1.74 19.52
N GLN A 341 -25.85 2.36 19.46
CA GLN A 341 -25.19 2.94 20.63
C GLN A 341 -25.80 4.28 21.06
N GLY A 342 -26.81 4.78 20.34
CA GLY A 342 -27.48 6.05 20.64
C GLY A 342 -26.61 7.27 20.38
N VAL A 343 -25.54 7.11 19.60
CA VAL A 343 -24.81 8.24 19.02
C VAL A 343 -25.63 8.65 17.78
N PRO A 344 -26.18 9.87 17.73
CA PRO A 344 -26.87 10.34 16.55
C PRO A 344 -25.94 10.22 15.34
N VAL A 345 -26.42 9.61 14.26
CA VAL A 345 -25.79 9.77 12.95
C VAL A 345 -26.33 11.11 12.46
N ASP A 346 -25.58 12.19 12.67
CA ASP A 346 -26.08 13.54 12.39
C ASP A 346 -26.57 13.66 10.95
N GLU A 347 -27.85 14.04 10.83
CA GLU A 347 -28.42 14.61 9.62
C GLU A 347 -27.84 16.02 9.42
N GLU A 348 -26.55 16.15 9.06
CA GLU A 348 -25.89 17.44 8.76
C GLU A 348 -26.36 18.61 9.67
N GLU A 349 -26.48 18.38 10.99
CA GLU A 349 -26.55 19.51 11.92
C GLU A 349 -25.12 20.06 11.99
N ASP A 350 -24.97 21.36 11.79
CA ASP A 350 -23.72 22.11 11.96
C ASP A 350 -23.25 21.98 13.42
N GLU A 351 -22.78 20.81 13.84
CA GLU A 351 -22.09 20.63 15.11
C GLU A 351 -20.81 21.44 15.04
N GLU A 352 -20.73 22.50 15.85
CA GLU A 352 -19.51 23.28 15.99
C GLU A 352 -18.37 22.30 16.31
N PRO A 353 -17.27 22.32 15.54
CA PRO A 353 -16.15 21.41 15.75
C PRO A 353 -15.69 21.48 17.19
N ASP A 354 -15.49 20.34 17.84
CA ASP A 354 -14.93 20.34 19.19
C ASP A 354 -13.56 21.04 19.22
N GLU A 355 -13.13 21.53 20.38
CA GLU A 355 -11.88 22.29 20.53
C GLU A 355 -10.65 21.53 19.95
N ARG A 356 -10.72 20.20 19.91
CA ARG A 356 -9.66 19.33 19.37
C ARG A 356 -9.67 19.28 17.85
N MET A 357 -10.83 19.27 17.22
CA MET A 357 -11.03 19.34 15.78
C MET A 357 -10.71 20.75 15.28
N GLU A 358 -11.12 21.81 16.00
CA GLU A 358 -10.72 23.18 15.72
C GLU A 358 -9.19 23.33 15.71
N LYS A 359 -8.51 22.86 16.76
CA LYS A 359 -7.04 22.85 16.82
C LYS A 359 -6.41 22.11 15.63
N PHE A 360 -6.98 20.97 15.23
CA PHE A 360 -6.49 20.23 14.06
C PHE A 360 -6.64 21.03 12.76
N MET A 361 -7.82 21.62 12.53
CA MET A 361 -8.10 22.41 11.34
C MET A 361 -7.22 23.67 11.26
N GLU A 362 -7.01 24.37 12.38
CA GLU A 362 -6.12 25.52 12.46
C GLU A 362 -4.68 25.16 12.09
N LEU A 363 -4.13 24.10 12.68
CA LEU A 363 -2.78 23.59 12.38
C LEU A 363 -2.66 23.17 10.91
N PHE A 364 -3.69 22.52 10.38
CA PHE A 364 -3.71 22.09 8.98
C PHE A 364 -3.71 23.29 8.03
N ASP A 365 -4.51 24.32 8.31
CA ASP A 365 -4.61 25.53 7.50
C ASP A 365 -3.40 26.42 7.58
N GLU A 366 -2.82 26.58 8.77
CA GLU A 366 -1.51 27.20 8.93
C GLU A 366 -0.44 26.45 8.14
N GLY A 367 -0.41 25.13 8.24
CA GLY A 367 0.57 24.32 7.54
C GLY A 367 0.45 24.42 6.02
N ARG A 368 -0.78 24.42 5.48
CA ARG A 368 -1.02 24.67 4.05
C ARG A 368 -0.52 26.04 3.61
N ARG A 369 -0.81 27.10 4.37
CA ARG A 369 -0.37 28.47 4.05
C ARG A 369 1.15 28.60 4.04
N ARG A 370 1.82 28.04 5.04
CA ARG A 370 3.28 28.05 5.16
C ARG A 370 3.96 27.34 3.99
N ARG A 371 3.48 26.14 3.65
CA ARG A 371 3.98 25.36 2.52
C ARG A 371 3.82 26.11 1.20
N ALA A 372 2.66 26.71 0.96
CA ALA A 372 2.41 27.51 -0.23
C ALA A 372 3.36 28.73 -0.33
N ALA A 373 3.69 29.36 0.80
CA ALA A 373 4.64 30.47 0.82
C ALA A 373 6.07 30.03 0.44
N LEU A 374 6.53 28.89 0.95
CA LEU A 374 7.85 28.32 0.61
C LEU A 374 7.95 27.96 -0.89
N GLN A 375 6.88 27.44 -1.47
CA GLN A 375 6.84 27.10 -2.89
C GLN A 375 6.85 28.33 -3.80
N ARG A 376 6.16 29.41 -3.42
CA ARG A 376 6.15 30.68 -4.18
C ARG A 376 7.48 31.44 -4.10
N GLY A 377 8.31 31.16 -3.09
CA GLY A 377 9.63 31.78 -2.91
C GLY A 377 10.77 31.09 -3.67
N ARG A 378 10.52 29.98 -4.39
CA ARG A 378 11.52 29.30 -5.23
C ARG A 378 11.58 29.98 -6.62
N PRO A 379 12.78 30.41 -7.09
CA PRO A 379 12.96 31.04 -8.41
C PRO A 379 12.68 30.10 -9.58
#